data_AF-A0A7Y6AJ92-F1
#
_entry.id   AF-A0A7Y6AJ92-F1
#
_cell.length_a   1.000
_cell.length_b   1.000
_cell.length_c   1.000
_cell.angle_alpha   90.00
_cell.angle_beta   90.00
_cell.angle_gamma   90.00
#
_symmetry.space_group_name_H-M   'P 1'
#
loop_
_entity.id
_entity.type
_entity.pdbx_description
1 polymer ?
#
loop_
_entity_poly.entity_id
_entity_poly.type
_entity_poly.pdbx_seq_one_letter_code
_entity_poly.pdbx_strand_id
1 'polypeptide(L)'
;QAGDLELVDDRTCAVALAKRAEADGARRLAVEEHAVTVELYRTLGEAAKGVDRVALGRAVEEQRRVKDADEIATLRIACEIGDQAIAEMIESILVGRTERHIALELERRMADHGADSPAFPTIVASGPHSAIPHHSPGDRRVEDGDFLKIDFGACYRGYHADMTRTFVIGNEPADWQVEVYDVVFAAQKAGREALAPGVETAAVHRAAKDVIDAAGYGEYFPHGLGHGVGLEIHEDPRMGATTDGKLDACMPVTVEPGIYLPGRGGVRIEDTLVVRPPEDGGPELLTITTKELLVL
;
A
#
# COMPACT_ATOMS: atom_id res chain seq x y z
N GLN A 1 -1.89 22.86 10.15
CA GLN A 1 -1.58 24.07 9.37
C GLN A 1 -0.29 24.66 9.92
N ALA A 2 0.66 25.00 9.06
CA ALA A 2 1.87 25.73 9.46
C ALA A 2 1.48 27.19 9.77
N GLY A 3 1.51 27.57 11.05
CA GLY A 3 0.95 28.83 11.54
C GLY A 3 1.73 30.09 11.15
N ASP A 4 2.88 29.92 10.50
CA ASP A 4 3.77 30.95 10.01
C ASP A 4 3.60 31.26 8.50
N LEU A 5 2.78 30.48 7.79
CA LEU A 5 2.48 30.72 6.38
C LEU A 5 1.23 31.61 6.21
N GLU A 6 1.34 32.58 5.31
CA GLU A 6 0.18 33.35 4.88
C GLU A 6 -0.75 32.50 4.03
N LEU A 7 -2.04 32.50 4.39
CA LEU A 7 -3.06 31.81 3.61
C LEU A 7 -3.34 32.58 2.31
N VAL A 8 -3.05 31.95 1.17
CA VAL A 8 -3.46 32.44 -0.15
C VAL A 8 -4.74 31.74 -0.56
N ASP A 9 -5.87 32.43 -0.41
CA ASP A 9 -7.19 31.95 -0.85
C ASP A 9 -7.51 32.50 -2.25
N ASP A 10 -7.13 31.75 -3.29
CA ASP A 10 -7.41 32.06 -4.69
C ASP A 10 -7.78 30.78 -5.45
N ARG A 11 -8.80 30.87 -6.31
CA ARG A 11 -9.24 29.74 -7.18
C ARG A 11 -8.13 29.23 -8.09
N THR A 12 -7.18 30.08 -8.43
CA THR A 12 -5.98 29.81 -9.23
C THR A 12 -4.72 29.97 -8.37
N CYS A 13 -4.69 29.28 -7.23
CA CYS A 13 -3.62 29.39 -6.23
C CYS A 13 -2.20 29.37 -6.83
N ALA A 14 -1.92 28.43 -7.74
CA ALA A 14 -0.61 28.32 -8.38
C ALA A 14 -0.22 29.57 -9.20
N VAL A 15 -1.19 30.19 -9.88
CA VAL A 15 -1.00 31.43 -10.66
C VAL A 15 -0.81 32.63 -9.73
N ALA A 16 -1.59 32.71 -8.66
CA ALA A 16 -1.45 33.74 -7.65
C ALA A 16 -0.06 33.68 -6.97
N LEU A 17 0.38 32.49 -6.61
CA LEU A 17 1.71 32.24 -6.02
C LEU A 17 2.84 32.58 -7.00
N ALA A 18 2.70 32.27 -8.29
CA ALA A 18 3.72 32.64 -9.28
C ALA A 18 3.86 34.17 -9.45
N LYS A 19 2.74 34.89 -9.53
CA LYS A 19 2.74 36.37 -9.57
C LYS A 19 3.37 36.97 -8.31
N ARG A 20 3.05 36.38 -7.15
CA ARG A 20 3.64 36.80 -5.88
C ARG A 20 5.14 36.55 -5.83
N ALA A 21 5.60 35.38 -6.30
CA ALA A 21 7.02 35.08 -6.39
C ALA A 21 7.77 36.13 -7.26
N GLU A 22 7.19 36.53 -8.40
CA GLU A 22 7.74 37.60 -9.22
C GLU A 22 7.76 38.96 -8.49
N ALA A 23 6.64 39.33 -7.85
CA ALA A 23 6.51 40.58 -7.11
C ALA A 23 7.49 40.66 -5.92
N ASP A 24 7.75 39.54 -5.26
CA ASP A 24 8.68 39.40 -4.13
C ASP A 24 10.15 39.31 -4.61
N GLY A 25 10.40 39.34 -5.93
CA GLY A 25 11.73 39.38 -6.52
C GLY A 25 12.42 38.01 -6.64
N ALA A 26 11.65 36.91 -6.60
CA ALA A 26 12.18 35.59 -6.86
C ALA A 26 12.74 35.50 -8.29
N ARG A 27 13.93 34.91 -8.44
CA ARG A 27 14.54 34.69 -9.77
C ARG A 27 14.16 33.36 -10.37
N ARG A 28 13.83 32.37 -9.53
CA ARG A 28 13.49 31.01 -9.95
C ARG A 28 12.25 30.54 -9.22
N LEU A 29 11.37 29.86 -9.96
CA LEU A 29 10.20 29.16 -9.45
C LEU A 29 10.38 27.67 -9.76
N ALA A 30 10.64 26.88 -8.73
CA ALA A 30 10.73 25.43 -8.88
C ALA A 30 9.31 24.83 -8.94
N VAL A 31 9.10 23.85 -9.82
CA VAL A 31 7.84 23.14 -9.96
C VAL A 31 8.07 21.64 -9.91
N GLU A 32 7.12 20.90 -9.35
CA GLU A 32 7.07 19.44 -9.42
C GLU A 32 6.64 19.02 -10.83
N GLU A 33 7.59 18.86 -11.74
CA GLU A 33 7.33 18.67 -13.17
C GLU A 33 6.52 17.40 -13.50
N HIS A 34 6.48 16.44 -12.58
CA HIS A 34 5.71 15.21 -12.69
C HIS A 34 4.23 15.40 -12.31
N ALA A 35 3.88 16.47 -11.61
CA ALA A 35 2.52 16.80 -11.17
C ALA A 35 1.91 17.97 -11.96
N VAL A 36 2.75 18.88 -12.46
CA VAL A 36 2.30 20.06 -13.21
C VAL A 36 1.98 19.68 -14.66
N THR A 37 0.75 19.94 -15.08
CA THR A 37 0.35 19.76 -16.49
C THR A 37 1.04 20.77 -17.41
N VAL A 38 1.22 20.42 -18.68
CA VAL A 38 1.78 21.33 -19.70
C VAL A 38 1.00 22.65 -19.80
N GLU A 39 -0.33 22.60 -19.63
CA GLU A 39 -1.19 23.78 -19.62
C GLU A 39 -0.91 24.67 -18.41
N LEU A 40 -0.83 24.08 -17.21
CA LEU A 40 -0.51 24.83 -16.00
C LEU A 40 0.89 25.43 -16.10
N TYR A 41 1.89 24.67 -16.55
CA TYR A 41 3.26 25.16 -16.75
C TYR A 41 3.33 26.41 -17.66
N ARG A 42 2.55 26.42 -18.75
CA ARG A 42 2.46 27.58 -19.65
C ARG A 42 1.76 28.76 -18.98
N THR A 43 0.65 28.49 -18.27
CA THR A 43 -0.12 29.52 -17.54
C THR A 43 0.73 30.20 -16.48
N LEU A 44 1.50 29.42 -15.70
CA LEU A 44 2.46 29.95 -14.73
C LEU A 44 3.49 30.87 -15.40
N GLY A 45 3.91 30.53 -16.62
CA GLY A 45 4.88 31.35 -17.35
C GLY A 45 4.36 32.65 -17.91
N GLU A 46 3.10 32.69 -18.33
CA GLU A 46 2.47 33.96 -18.70
C GLU A 46 2.21 34.84 -17.48
N ALA A 47 1.97 34.22 -16.32
CA ALA A 47 1.69 34.91 -15.07
C ALA A 47 2.93 35.50 -14.39
N ALA A 48 4.12 34.90 -14.58
CA ALA A 48 5.38 35.32 -13.99
C ALA A 48 6.50 35.30 -15.04
N LYS A 49 6.57 36.34 -15.89
CA LYS A 49 7.44 36.36 -17.08
C LYS A 49 8.91 36.62 -16.75
N GLY A 50 9.17 37.32 -15.64
CA GLY A 50 10.50 37.64 -15.12
C GLY A 50 11.11 36.56 -14.23
N VAL A 51 10.45 35.41 -14.07
CA VAL A 51 10.90 34.32 -13.19
C VAL A 51 11.20 33.06 -14.01
N ASP A 52 12.41 32.53 -13.85
CA ASP A 52 12.82 31.29 -14.50
C ASP A 52 12.13 30.10 -13.83
N ARG A 53 11.30 29.37 -14.58
CA ARG A 53 10.71 28.12 -14.10
C ARG A 53 11.72 27.00 -14.22
N VAL A 54 11.93 26.25 -13.14
CA VAL A 54 12.89 25.14 -13.09
C VAL A 54 12.23 23.88 -12.55
N ALA A 55 12.74 22.72 -12.95
CA ALA A 55 12.33 21.44 -12.37
C ALA A 55 12.79 21.36 -10.91
N LEU A 56 11.88 20.94 -10.01
CA LEU A 56 12.22 20.62 -8.63
C LEU A 56 12.75 19.19 -8.51
N GLY A 57 12.47 18.33 -9.50
CA GLY A 57 12.78 16.91 -9.42
C GLY A 57 11.83 16.20 -8.46
N ARG A 58 12.37 15.27 -7.68
CA ARG A 58 11.63 14.46 -6.70
C ARG A 58 11.95 14.83 -5.25
N ALA A 59 12.36 16.08 -5.01
CA ALA A 59 12.84 16.51 -3.70
C ALA A 59 11.78 16.35 -2.59
N VAL A 60 10.49 16.52 -2.92
CA VAL A 60 9.38 16.36 -1.98
C VAL A 60 9.18 14.87 -1.64
N GLU A 61 9.20 13.99 -2.63
CA GLU A 61 9.08 12.55 -2.43
C GLU A 61 10.30 11.99 -1.70
N GLU A 62 11.50 12.46 -2.02
CA GLU A 62 12.73 12.09 -1.33
C GLU A 62 12.64 12.36 0.18
N GLN A 63 12.04 13.49 0.57
CA GLN A 63 11.76 13.78 1.99
C GLN A 63 10.65 12.89 2.55
N ARG A 64 9.53 12.73 1.83
CA ARG A 64 8.38 11.92 2.26
C ARG A 64 8.69 10.44 2.42
N ARG A 65 9.77 9.90 1.85
CA ARG A 65 10.14 8.48 2.02
C ARG A 65 10.37 8.11 3.49
N VAL A 66 11.05 8.99 4.24
CA VAL A 66 11.40 8.78 5.66
C VAL A 66 10.40 9.55 6.50
N LYS A 67 9.62 8.82 7.31
CA LYS A 67 8.54 9.41 8.10
C LYS A 67 9.05 9.87 9.45
N ASP A 68 8.50 10.97 9.94
CA ASP A 68 8.64 11.37 11.33
C ASP A 68 7.73 10.53 12.27
N ALA A 69 7.79 10.83 13.56
CA ALA A 69 7.05 10.09 14.58
C ALA A 69 5.52 10.30 14.49
N ASP A 70 5.06 11.48 14.10
CA ASP A 70 3.64 11.82 13.99
C ASP A 70 3.03 11.18 12.74
N GLU A 71 3.78 11.14 11.64
CA GLU A 71 3.41 10.44 10.42
C GLU A 71 3.28 8.93 10.67
N ILE A 72 4.27 8.31 11.35
CA ILE A 72 4.21 6.88 11.73
C ILE A 72 3.06 6.61 12.70
N ALA A 73 2.82 7.50 13.67
CA ALA A 73 1.68 7.38 14.57
C ALA A 73 0.33 7.41 13.83
N THR A 74 0.22 8.26 12.81
CA THR A 74 -0.98 8.38 11.98
C THR A 74 -1.18 7.13 11.12
N LEU A 75 -0.12 6.60 10.50
CA LEU A 75 -0.15 5.33 9.75
C LEU A 75 -0.55 4.14 10.63
N ARG A 76 -0.08 4.10 11.88
CA ARG A 76 -0.45 3.03 12.82
C ARG A 76 -1.95 3.05 13.10
N ILE A 77 -2.55 4.22 13.31
CA ILE A 77 -4.00 4.35 13.49
C ILE A 77 -4.73 3.89 12.22
N ALA A 78 -4.24 4.25 11.03
CA ALA A 78 -4.82 3.77 9.77
C ALA A 78 -4.81 2.22 9.67
N CYS A 79 -3.72 1.57 10.08
CA CYS A 79 -3.62 0.12 10.11
C CYS A 79 -4.57 -0.50 11.16
N GLU A 80 -4.62 0.07 12.36
CA GLU A 80 -5.50 -0.39 13.45
C GLU A 80 -6.98 -0.35 13.06
N ILE A 81 -7.42 0.68 12.32
CA ILE A 81 -8.77 0.77 11.77
C ILE A 81 -9.06 -0.42 10.83
N GLY A 82 -8.12 -0.73 9.94
CA GLY A 82 -8.21 -1.88 9.04
C GLY A 82 -8.30 -3.21 9.81
N ASP A 83 -7.42 -3.40 10.80
CA ASP A 83 -7.38 -4.58 11.66
C ASP A 83 -8.70 -4.80 12.42
N GLN A 84 -9.28 -3.74 12.98
CA GLN A 84 -10.58 -3.80 13.66
C GLN A 84 -11.70 -4.16 12.69
N ALA A 85 -11.73 -3.52 11.51
CA ALA A 85 -12.77 -3.75 10.51
C ALA A 85 -12.79 -5.19 9.97
N ILE A 86 -11.62 -5.77 9.68
CA ILE A 86 -11.54 -7.16 9.20
C ILE A 86 -11.87 -8.16 10.29
N ALA A 87 -11.41 -7.93 11.53
CA ALA A 87 -11.69 -8.80 12.66
C ALA A 87 -13.20 -8.97 12.88
N GLU A 88 -13.97 -7.88 12.82
CA GLU A 88 -15.43 -7.98 12.93
C GLU A 88 -16.11 -8.57 11.69
N MET A 89 -15.54 -8.37 10.50
CA MET A 89 -16.13 -8.88 9.25
C MET A 89 -16.03 -10.41 9.18
N ILE A 90 -14.90 -10.99 9.58
CA ILE A 90 -14.67 -12.45 9.53
C ILE A 90 -15.50 -13.22 10.56
N GLU A 91 -16.08 -12.56 11.57
CA GLU A 91 -17.07 -13.16 12.48
C GLU A 91 -18.46 -13.34 11.83
N SER A 92 -18.69 -12.75 10.66
CA SER A 92 -19.98 -12.79 9.97
C SER A 92 -20.07 -13.95 8.97
N ILE A 93 -21.28 -14.40 8.65
CA ILE A 93 -21.49 -15.43 7.62
C ILE A 93 -21.20 -14.84 6.24
N LEU A 94 -20.09 -15.25 5.61
CA LEU A 94 -19.66 -14.75 4.30
C LEU A 94 -20.22 -15.54 3.12
N VAL A 95 -20.48 -16.84 3.30
CA VAL A 95 -21.03 -17.72 2.25
C VAL A 95 -22.30 -17.13 1.65
N GLY A 96 -22.37 -17.15 0.32
CA GLY A 96 -23.49 -16.64 -0.44
C GLY A 96 -23.50 -15.12 -0.63
N ARG A 97 -22.69 -14.33 0.08
CA ARG A 97 -22.55 -12.89 -0.20
C ARG A 97 -21.77 -12.70 -1.50
N THR A 98 -22.06 -11.62 -2.23
CA THR A 98 -21.24 -11.25 -3.38
C THR A 98 -19.95 -10.59 -2.92
N GLU A 99 -18.89 -10.70 -3.72
CA GLU A 99 -17.63 -10.00 -3.49
C GLU A 99 -17.84 -8.50 -3.24
N ARG A 100 -18.69 -7.86 -4.07
CA ARG A 100 -19.01 -6.44 -3.93
C ARG A 100 -19.68 -6.10 -2.60
N HIS A 101 -20.56 -6.98 -2.10
CA HIS A 101 -21.21 -6.75 -0.81
C HIS A 101 -20.18 -6.77 0.33
N ILE A 102 -19.28 -7.77 0.32
CA ILE A 102 -18.22 -7.89 1.32
C ILE A 102 -17.31 -6.66 1.27
N ALA A 103 -16.91 -6.20 0.08
CA ALA A 103 -16.07 -5.00 -0.07
C ALA A 103 -16.72 -3.76 0.56
N LEU A 104 -17.98 -3.47 0.21
CA LEU A 104 -18.70 -2.31 0.75
C LEU A 104 -18.96 -2.41 2.26
N GLU A 105 -19.17 -3.61 2.77
CA GLU A 105 -19.32 -3.82 4.21
C GLU A 105 -18.01 -3.56 4.96
N LEU A 106 -16.87 -3.99 4.42
CA LEU A 106 -15.56 -3.71 5.00
C LEU A 106 -15.27 -2.22 5.01
N GLU A 107 -15.52 -1.52 3.91
CA GLU A 107 -15.36 -0.06 3.81
C GLU A 107 -16.25 0.68 4.82
N ARG A 108 -17.50 0.23 4.99
CA ARG A 108 -18.40 0.77 6.02
C ARG A 108 -17.84 0.57 7.43
N ARG A 109 -17.30 -0.62 7.73
CA ARG A 109 -16.69 -0.89 9.05
C ARG A 109 -15.45 -0.04 9.30
N MET A 110 -14.59 0.15 8.29
CA MET A 110 -13.46 1.07 8.41
C MET A 110 -13.92 2.51 8.70
N ALA A 111 -14.99 2.97 8.04
CA ALA A 111 -15.58 4.28 8.33
C ALA A 111 -16.15 4.36 9.76
N ASP A 112 -16.82 3.31 10.25
CA ASP A 112 -17.32 3.24 11.63
C ASP A 112 -16.19 3.35 12.67
N HIS A 113 -14.99 2.84 12.34
CA HIS A 113 -13.77 2.93 13.16
C HIS A 113 -12.97 4.23 12.97
N GLY A 114 -13.43 5.13 12.09
CA GLY A 114 -12.89 6.48 11.94
C GLY A 114 -12.00 6.71 10.73
N ALA A 115 -12.01 5.83 9.72
CA ALA A 115 -11.39 6.13 8.43
C ALA A 115 -12.07 7.34 7.75
N ASP A 116 -11.27 8.20 7.12
CA ASP A 116 -11.76 9.28 6.27
C ASP A 116 -12.33 8.72 4.95
N SER A 117 -11.71 7.65 4.44
CA SER A 117 -12.09 6.92 3.24
C SER A 117 -11.38 5.57 3.19
N PRO A 118 -11.73 4.65 2.27
CA PRO A 118 -10.79 3.61 1.87
C PRO A 118 -9.53 4.24 1.24
N ALA A 119 -8.37 3.60 1.44
CA ALA A 119 -7.10 4.02 0.86
C ALA A 119 -7.05 3.79 -0.67
N PHE A 120 -7.75 2.76 -1.14
CA PHE A 120 -7.91 2.37 -2.53
C PHE A 120 -9.18 1.52 -2.68
N PRO A 121 -9.68 1.27 -3.90
CA PRO A 121 -10.84 0.40 -4.09
C PRO A 121 -10.58 -1.00 -3.52
N THR A 122 -11.35 -1.38 -2.50
CA THR A 122 -11.20 -2.67 -1.80
C THR A 122 -11.30 -3.84 -2.78
N ILE A 123 -10.36 -4.79 -2.69
CA ILE A 123 -10.40 -6.04 -3.46
C ILE A 123 -10.99 -7.14 -2.58
N VAL A 124 -11.95 -7.85 -3.13
CA VAL A 124 -12.48 -9.10 -2.58
C VAL A 124 -12.55 -10.08 -3.74
N ALA A 125 -11.75 -11.13 -3.67
CA ALA A 125 -11.58 -12.09 -4.74
C ALA A 125 -11.81 -13.51 -4.20
N SER A 126 -12.89 -14.13 -4.66
CA SER A 126 -13.36 -15.43 -4.18
C SER A 126 -13.09 -16.55 -5.19
N GLY A 127 -12.74 -17.73 -4.70
CA GLY A 127 -12.50 -18.93 -5.52
C GLY A 127 -11.46 -18.65 -6.61
N PRO A 128 -11.73 -18.96 -7.89
CA PRO A 128 -10.80 -18.69 -8.99
C PRO A 128 -10.39 -17.21 -9.14
N HIS A 129 -11.20 -16.25 -8.69
CA HIS A 129 -10.84 -14.83 -8.76
C HIS A 129 -9.67 -14.49 -7.85
N SER A 130 -9.43 -15.26 -6.78
CA SER A 130 -8.26 -15.05 -5.90
C SER A 130 -6.92 -15.21 -6.65
N ALA A 131 -6.91 -15.90 -7.80
CA ALA A 131 -5.78 -15.98 -8.72
C ALA A 131 -5.52 -14.70 -9.55
N ILE A 132 -6.34 -13.66 -9.40
CA ILE A 132 -6.17 -12.38 -10.10
C ILE A 132 -5.57 -11.38 -9.09
N PRO A 133 -4.33 -10.91 -9.27
CA PRO A 133 -3.67 -10.03 -8.28
C PRO A 133 -4.49 -8.78 -7.95
N HIS A 134 -4.97 -8.06 -8.97
CA HIS A 134 -5.75 -6.81 -8.86
C HIS A 134 -7.20 -7.02 -9.32
N HIS A 135 -7.91 -7.98 -8.70
CA HIS A 135 -9.31 -8.24 -9.02
C HIS A 135 -10.21 -7.06 -8.61
N SER A 136 -11.28 -6.82 -9.36
CA SER A 136 -12.32 -5.87 -8.96
C SER A 136 -13.57 -6.64 -8.48
N PRO A 137 -14.06 -6.40 -7.24
CA PRO A 137 -15.19 -7.14 -6.68
C PRO A 137 -16.43 -7.16 -7.59
N GLY A 138 -16.90 -8.36 -7.90
CA GLY A 138 -18.05 -8.57 -8.79
C GLY A 138 -19.30 -9.09 -8.10
N ASP A 139 -20.17 -9.69 -8.91
CA ASP A 139 -21.41 -10.35 -8.47
C ASP A 139 -21.23 -11.84 -8.17
N ARG A 140 -20.00 -12.39 -8.29
CA ARG A 140 -19.72 -13.77 -7.86
C ARG A 140 -20.03 -13.88 -6.37
N ARG A 141 -20.75 -14.93 -6.01
CA ARG A 141 -21.04 -15.27 -4.62
C ARG A 141 -19.93 -16.14 -4.08
N VAL A 142 -19.57 -15.92 -2.81
CA VAL A 142 -18.64 -16.76 -2.07
C VAL A 142 -19.27 -18.13 -1.83
N GLU A 143 -18.51 -19.19 -2.11
CA GLU A 143 -18.92 -20.59 -2.02
C GLU A 143 -18.04 -21.36 -1.02
N ASP A 144 -18.54 -22.49 -0.52
CA ASP A 144 -17.76 -23.42 0.30
C ASP A 144 -16.58 -23.99 -0.51
N GLY A 145 -15.40 -24.03 0.11
CA GLY A 145 -14.13 -24.42 -0.51
C GLY A 145 -13.36 -23.28 -1.18
N ASP A 146 -13.91 -22.07 -1.25
CA ASP A 146 -13.22 -20.92 -1.85
C ASP A 146 -12.01 -20.48 -1.02
N PHE A 147 -10.94 -20.08 -1.71
CA PHE A 147 -10.10 -19.02 -1.15
C PHE A 147 -10.84 -17.68 -1.23
N LEU A 148 -10.81 -16.90 -0.16
CA LEU A 148 -11.29 -15.52 -0.11
C LEU A 148 -10.11 -14.60 0.18
N LYS A 149 -9.58 -13.96 -0.86
CA LYS A 149 -8.51 -12.96 -0.76
C LYS A 149 -9.13 -11.57 -0.64
N ILE A 150 -8.75 -10.82 0.39
CA ILE A 150 -9.25 -9.47 0.67
C ILE A 150 -8.04 -8.54 0.80
N ASP A 151 -8.01 -7.49 -0.04
CA ASP A 151 -6.97 -6.46 -0.07
C ASP A 151 -7.62 -5.10 0.18
N PHE A 152 -7.17 -4.41 1.21
CA PHE A 152 -7.85 -3.23 1.70
C PHE A 152 -6.96 -2.39 2.60
N GLY A 153 -7.38 -1.14 2.78
CA GLY A 153 -6.70 -0.24 3.70
C GLY A 153 -7.57 0.97 4.02
N ALA A 154 -7.40 1.51 5.22
CA ALA A 154 -8.03 2.76 5.62
C ALA A 154 -7.15 3.95 5.24
N CYS A 155 -7.78 5.06 4.85
CA CYS A 155 -7.15 6.37 4.84
C CYS A 155 -7.54 7.09 6.14
N TYR A 156 -6.54 7.59 6.88
CA TYR A 156 -6.73 8.34 8.10
C TYR A 156 -5.83 9.58 8.10
N ARG A 157 -6.43 10.77 8.16
CA ARG A 157 -5.75 12.07 8.10
C ARG A 157 -4.79 12.21 6.91
N GLY A 158 -5.19 11.63 5.78
CA GLY A 158 -4.41 11.62 4.54
C GLY A 158 -3.37 10.51 4.43
N TYR A 159 -3.15 9.71 5.49
CA TYR A 159 -2.23 8.57 5.45
C TYR A 159 -2.97 7.28 5.11
N HIS A 160 -2.37 6.50 4.22
CA HIS A 160 -2.96 5.29 3.66
C HIS A 160 -2.36 4.07 4.35
N ALA A 161 -3.19 3.15 4.82
CA ALA A 161 -2.77 1.80 5.19
C ALA A 161 -2.94 0.83 4.02
N ASP A 162 -2.26 -0.30 4.09
CA ASP A 162 -2.39 -1.39 3.12
C ASP A 162 -2.26 -2.75 3.81
N MET A 163 -3.19 -3.66 3.51
CA MET A 163 -3.23 -5.01 4.07
C MET A 163 -4.05 -5.97 3.18
N THR A 164 -3.39 -7.06 2.81
CA THR A 164 -4.03 -8.25 2.24
C THR A 164 -4.06 -9.42 3.22
N ARG A 165 -5.23 -10.07 3.35
CA ARG A 165 -5.39 -11.38 4.00
C ARG A 165 -6.12 -12.35 3.07
N THR A 166 -5.76 -13.63 3.15
CA THR A 166 -6.45 -14.71 2.43
C THR A 166 -6.99 -15.71 3.44
N PHE A 167 -8.25 -16.12 3.26
CA PHE A 167 -8.96 -17.09 4.10
C PHE A 167 -9.45 -18.27 3.26
N VAL A 168 -9.77 -19.39 3.90
CA VAL A 168 -10.54 -20.47 3.28
C VAL A 168 -11.96 -20.44 3.83
N ILE A 169 -12.95 -20.57 2.95
CA ILE A 169 -14.36 -20.61 3.33
C ILE A 169 -14.84 -22.06 3.41
N GLY A 170 -15.52 -22.42 4.49
CA GLY A 170 -16.11 -23.75 4.67
C GLY A 170 -15.60 -24.48 5.91
N ASN A 171 -15.52 -25.82 5.84
CA ASN A 171 -15.17 -26.63 7.01
C ASN A 171 -13.67 -26.94 7.13
N GLU A 172 -13.00 -27.18 6.01
CA GLU A 172 -11.58 -27.56 5.97
C GLU A 172 -10.89 -27.10 4.68
N PRO A 173 -9.61 -26.71 4.73
CA PRO A 173 -8.84 -26.38 3.53
C PRO A 173 -8.41 -27.65 2.80
N ALA A 174 -8.39 -27.60 1.48
CA ALA A 174 -7.79 -28.66 0.68
C ALA A 174 -6.25 -28.63 0.81
N ASP A 175 -5.59 -29.79 0.65
CA ASP A 175 -4.13 -29.93 0.80
C ASP A 175 -3.34 -28.88 -0.01
N TRP A 176 -3.77 -28.61 -1.24
CA TRP A 176 -3.11 -27.63 -2.11
C TRP A 176 -3.27 -26.18 -1.63
N GLN A 177 -4.36 -25.87 -0.91
CA GLN A 177 -4.58 -24.55 -0.33
C GLN A 177 -3.60 -24.34 0.81
N VAL A 178 -3.45 -25.35 1.67
CA VAL A 178 -2.47 -25.34 2.76
C VAL A 178 -1.05 -25.20 2.20
N GLU A 179 -0.69 -26.02 1.21
CA GLU A 179 0.64 -25.97 0.56
C GLU A 179 0.98 -24.58 0.02
N VAL A 180 0.09 -23.99 -0.79
CA VAL A 180 0.33 -22.67 -1.39
C VAL A 180 0.37 -21.59 -0.30
N TYR A 181 -0.51 -21.67 0.70
CA TYR A 181 -0.54 -20.70 1.80
C TYR A 181 0.75 -20.73 2.61
N ASP A 182 1.23 -21.91 2.97
CA ASP A 182 2.47 -22.09 3.75
C ASP A 182 3.69 -21.53 3.01
N VAL A 183 3.77 -21.71 1.70
CA VAL A 183 4.83 -21.11 0.87
C VAL A 183 4.75 -19.58 0.90
N VAL A 184 3.58 -19.00 0.70
CA VAL A 184 3.40 -17.53 0.75
C VAL A 184 3.71 -16.99 2.15
N PHE A 185 3.27 -17.68 3.21
CA PHE A 185 3.55 -17.31 4.59
C PHE A 185 5.06 -17.32 4.87
N ALA A 186 5.78 -18.36 4.43
CA ALA A 186 7.22 -18.45 4.55
C ALA A 186 7.94 -17.34 3.75
N ALA A 187 7.47 -17.04 2.54
CA ALA A 187 8.01 -15.97 1.70
C ALA A 187 7.79 -14.58 2.34
N GLN A 188 6.60 -14.34 2.91
CA GLN A 188 6.27 -13.09 3.60
C GLN A 188 7.16 -12.88 4.81
N LYS A 189 7.35 -13.94 5.60
CA LYS A 189 8.28 -13.94 6.73
C LYS A 189 9.71 -13.62 6.28
N ALA A 190 10.20 -14.26 5.22
CA ALA A 190 11.56 -14.03 4.71
C ALA A 190 11.75 -12.60 4.18
N GLY A 191 10.77 -12.07 3.44
CA GLY A 191 10.78 -10.67 3.00
C GLY A 191 10.80 -9.69 4.17
N ARG A 192 9.95 -9.93 5.18
CA ARG A 192 9.90 -9.11 6.40
C ARG A 192 11.22 -9.13 7.16
N GLU A 193 11.80 -10.30 7.39
CA GLU A 193 13.07 -10.45 8.13
C GLU A 193 14.28 -9.85 7.39
N ALA A 194 14.17 -9.64 6.06
CA ALA A 194 15.21 -9.00 5.26
C ALA A 194 15.18 -7.46 5.31
N LEU A 195 14.13 -6.84 5.86
CA LEU A 195 14.04 -5.39 5.99
C LEU A 195 15.02 -4.89 7.06
N ALA A 196 15.98 -4.06 6.65
CA ALA A 196 16.84 -3.30 7.56
C ALA A 196 17.40 -2.05 6.85
N PRO A 197 17.76 -0.98 7.59
CA PRO A 197 18.44 0.17 7.01
C PRO A 197 19.71 -0.23 6.26
N GLY A 198 19.92 0.36 5.09
CA GLY A 198 21.05 0.09 4.19
C GLY A 198 20.91 -1.16 3.31
N VAL A 199 19.87 -1.97 3.49
CA VAL A 199 19.59 -3.13 2.62
C VAL A 199 19.02 -2.66 1.29
N GLU A 200 19.50 -3.26 0.19
CA GLU A 200 19.00 -3.00 -1.16
C GLU A 200 17.55 -3.49 -1.30
N THR A 201 16.67 -2.70 -1.90
CA THR A 201 15.25 -3.06 -2.11
C THR A 201 15.09 -4.36 -2.90
N ALA A 202 15.92 -4.56 -3.92
CA ALA A 202 15.96 -5.80 -4.70
C ALA A 202 16.43 -7.02 -3.87
N ALA A 203 17.23 -6.82 -2.82
CA ALA A 203 17.64 -7.91 -1.93
C ALA A 203 16.48 -8.41 -1.07
N VAL A 204 15.63 -7.49 -0.59
CA VAL A 204 14.41 -7.84 0.15
C VAL A 204 13.45 -8.62 -0.76
N HIS A 205 13.24 -8.16 -2.00
CA HIS A 205 12.44 -8.90 -2.99
C HIS A 205 12.99 -10.32 -3.22
N ARG A 206 14.31 -10.47 -3.41
CA ARG A 206 14.94 -11.78 -3.59
C ARG A 206 14.72 -12.71 -2.39
N ALA A 207 14.78 -12.20 -1.16
CA ALA A 207 14.58 -13.02 0.04
C ALA A 207 13.22 -13.75 0.04
N ALA A 208 12.15 -13.08 -0.40
CA ALA A 208 10.85 -13.71 -0.57
C ALA A 208 10.77 -14.57 -1.85
N LYS A 209 11.32 -14.06 -2.97
CA LYS A 209 11.28 -14.74 -4.27
C LYS A 209 11.98 -16.11 -4.25
N ASP A 210 13.12 -16.20 -3.58
CA ASP A 210 13.91 -17.44 -3.48
C ASP A 210 13.12 -18.55 -2.76
N VAL A 211 12.28 -18.21 -1.77
CA VAL A 211 11.39 -19.16 -1.09
C VAL A 211 10.34 -19.71 -2.04
N ILE A 212 9.70 -18.84 -2.82
CA ILE A 212 8.68 -19.21 -3.81
C ILE A 212 9.29 -20.04 -4.94
N ASP A 213 10.49 -19.67 -5.40
CA ASP A 213 11.23 -20.40 -6.44
C ASP A 213 11.65 -21.79 -5.99
N ALA A 214 12.16 -21.92 -4.76
CA ALA A 214 12.53 -23.21 -4.19
C ALA A 214 11.33 -24.16 -4.04
N ALA A 215 10.13 -23.62 -3.82
CA ALA A 215 8.88 -24.38 -3.79
C ALA A 215 8.30 -24.70 -5.18
N GLY A 216 8.92 -24.22 -6.27
CA GLY A 216 8.47 -24.48 -7.64
C GLY A 216 7.34 -23.58 -8.12
N TYR A 217 7.01 -22.51 -7.40
CA TYR A 217 5.93 -21.58 -7.73
C TYR A 217 6.39 -20.26 -8.37
N GLY A 218 7.65 -20.18 -8.78
CA GLY A 218 8.29 -18.96 -9.27
C GLY A 218 7.56 -18.22 -10.38
N GLU A 219 6.99 -18.95 -11.34
CA GLU A 219 6.23 -18.38 -12.47
C GLU A 219 4.87 -17.80 -12.04
N TYR A 220 4.41 -18.12 -10.83
CA TYR A 220 3.12 -17.70 -10.28
C TYR A 220 3.21 -16.51 -9.32
N PHE A 221 4.38 -15.85 -9.23
CA PHE A 221 4.59 -14.61 -8.48
C PHE A 221 5.03 -13.48 -9.44
N PRO A 222 4.09 -12.74 -10.06
CA PRO A 222 4.38 -11.87 -11.20
C PRO A 222 4.74 -10.42 -10.86
N HIS A 223 4.62 -10.00 -9.59
CA HIS A 223 4.77 -8.61 -9.17
C HIS A 223 5.97 -8.38 -8.24
N GLY A 224 6.24 -7.11 -7.90
CA GLY A 224 7.21 -6.77 -6.86
C GLY A 224 6.77 -7.29 -5.48
N LEU A 225 7.71 -7.36 -4.53
CA LEU A 225 7.41 -7.76 -3.16
C LEU A 225 6.61 -6.71 -2.38
N GLY A 226 6.72 -5.43 -2.74
CA GLY A 226 5.97 -4.37 -2.09
C GLY A 226 6.44 -2.97 -2.48
N HIS A 227 5.94 -1.97 -1.77
CA HIS A 227 6.17 -0.55 -2.05
C HIS A 227 6.13 0.30 -0.78
N GLY A 228 6.53 1.57 -0.89
CA GLY A 228 6.33 2.55 0.18
C GLY A 228 4.87 2.94 0.30
N VAL A 229 4.47 3.34 1.51
CA VAL A 229 3.14 3.83 1.82
C VAL A 229 3.21 5.06 2.72
N GLY A 230 2.28 6.01 2.52
CA GLY A 230 2.26 7.26 3.26
C GLY A 230 1.07 8.13 2.88
N LEU A 231 1.34 9.34 2.38
CA LEU A 231 0.29 10.22 1.86
C LEU A 231 -0.32 9.71 0.55
N GLU A 232 0.36 8.77 -0.11
CA GLU A 232 -0.16 8.02 -1.24
C GLU A 232 -0.09 6.52 -0.93
N ILE A 233 -1.03 5.73 -1.47
CA ILE A 233 -1.02 4.28 -1.33
C ILE A 233 0.24 3.65 -1.95
N HIS A 234 0.72 4.25 -3.04
CA HIS A 234 1.88 3.80 -3.78
C HIS A 234 2.93 4.91 -3.85
N GLU A 235 3.92 4.87 -2.97
CA GLU A 235 5.07 5.76 -2.99
C GLU A 235 6.39 4.97 -2.94
N ASP A 236 7.53 5.67 -3.02
CA ASP A 236 8.83 5.04 -2.90
C ASP A 236 9.12 4.63 -1.44
N PRO A 237 9.92 3.57 -1.20
CA PRO A 237 10.64 2.77 -2.20
C PRO A 237 9.81 1.64 -2.81
N ARG A 238 10.04 1.33 -4.10
CA ARG A 238 9.56 0.07 -4.70
C ARG A 238 10.51 -1.08 -4.35
N MET A 239 9.97 -2.27 -4.10
CA MET A 239 10.75 -3.49 -3.84
C MET A 239 10.43 -4.55 -4.89
N GLY A 240 11.21 -4.60 -5.96
CA GLY A 240 11.06 -5.56 -7.05
C GLY A 240 12.40 -6.04 -7.60
N ALA A 241 12.38 -6.96 -8.57
CA ALA A 241 13.59 -7.57 -9.10
C ALA A 241 14.58 -6.57 -9.74
N THR A 242 14.04 -5.48 -10.31
CA THR A 242 14.79 -4.45 -11.02
C THR A 242 14.74 -3.08 -10.32
N THR A 243 14.35 -3.03 -9.05
CA THR A 243 14.31 -1.77 -8.31
C THR A 243 15.69 -1.47 -7.75
N ASP A 244 16.13 -0.23 -7.90
CA ASP A 244 17.38 0.26 -7.35
C ASP A 244 17.13 1.05 -6.06
N GLY A 245 18.14 1.09 -5.19
CA GLY A 245 18.12 1.88 -3.97
C GLY A 245 18.09 1.06 -2.69
N LYS A 246 18.28 1.76 -1.58
CA LYS A 246 18.38 1.19 -0.25
C LYS A 246 17.26 1.69 0.64
N LEU A 247 16.91 0.85 1.60
CA LEU A 247 16.00 1.23 2.67
C LEU A 247 16.72 2.13 3.68
N ASP A 248 16.03 3.15 4.15
CA ASP A 248 16.45 3.92 5.33
C ASP A 248 15.57 3.56 6.53
N ALA A 249 16.03 3.91 7.72
CA ALA A 249 15.21 3.81 8.92
C ALA A 249 13.98 4.72 8.81
N CYS A 250 12.88 4.32 9.44
CA CYS A 250 11.60 5.04 9.43
C CYS A 250 10.93 5.14 8.04
N MET A 251 11.25 4.25 7.10
CA MET A 251 10.48 4.06 5.87
C MET A 251 9.34 3.05 6.11
N PRO A 252 8.06 3.44 5.96
CA PRO A 252 6.96 2.50 5.89
C PRO A 252 6.90 1.82 4.52
N VAL A 253 6.76 0.50 4.53
CA VAL A 253 6.69 -0.34 3.32
C VAL A 253 5.69 -1.47 3.48
N THR A 254 5.14 -1.95 2.37
CA THR A 254 4.37 -3.20 2.29
C THR A 254 5.29 -4.39 2.04
N VAL A 255 4.97 -5.56 2.59
CA VAL A 255 5.60 -6.84 2.22
C VAL A 255 4.50 -7.84 1.90
N GLU A 256 4.28 -8.09 0.62
CA GLU A 256 3.06 -8.65 0.07
C GLU A 256 3.28 -9.77 -0.97
N PRO A 257 4.10 -10.80 -0.70
CA PRO A 257 4.27 -11.87 -1.69
C PRO A 257 2.96 -12.60 -1.95
N GLY A 258 2.82 -13.13 -3.17
CA GLY A 258 1.64 -13.90 -3.54
C GLY A 258 1.92 -14.94 -4.61
N ILE A 259 1.13 -16.02 -4.56
CA ILE A 259 1.13 -17.09 -5.57
C ILE A 259 -0.27 -17.13 -6.19
N TYR A 260 -0.34 -17.07 -7.51
CA TYR A 260 -1.59 -17.00 -8.25
C TYR A 260 -1.67 -18.13 -9.28
N LEU A 261 -2.55 -19.10 -9.07
CA LEU A 261 -2.74 -20.27 -9.93
C LEU A 261 -3.97 -20.04 -10.84
N PRO A 262 -3.77 -19.68 -12.12
CA PRO A 262 -4.87 -19.26 -13.00
C PRO A 262 -6.00 -20.29 -13.07
N GLY A 263 -7.24 -19.83 -12.89
CA GLY A 263 -8.44 -20.68 -12.92
C GLY A 263 -8.65 -21.55 -11.69
N ARG A 264 -7.74 -21.53 -10.71
CA ARG A 264 -7.84 -22.32 -9.48
C ARG A 264 -8.01 -21.43 -8.25
N GLY A 265 -7.06 -20.54 -7.99
CA GLY A 265 -7.07 -19.64 -6.84
C GLY A 265 -5.70 -19.04 -6.58
N GLY A 266 -5.59 -18.17 -5.58
CA GLY A 266 -4.34 -17.52 -5.24
C GLY A 266 -4.33 -17.02 -3.80
N VAL A 267 -3.13 -16.87 -3.27
CA VAL A 267 -2.87 -16.39 -1.91
C VAL A 267 -1.97 -15.18 -2.02
N ARG A 268 -2.32 -14.13 -1.27
CA ARG A 268 -1.39 -13.05 -0.91
C ARG A 268 -1.54 -12.78 0.58
N ILE A 269 -0.42 -12.51 1.24
CA ILE A 269 -0.34 -12.13 2.65
C ILE A 269 0.52 -10.89 2.68
N GLU A 270 -0.02 -9.81 3.23
CA GLU A 270 0.62 -8.51 3.19
C GLU A 270 0.59 -7.82 4.53
N ASP A 271 1.72 -7.23 4.91
CA ASP A 271 1.76 -6.34 6.05
C ASP A 271 2.31 -4.98 5.66
N THR A 272 1.81 -3.94 6.32
CA THR A 272 2.48 -2.63 6.37
C THR A 272 3.42 -2.61 7.58
N LEU A 273 4.68 -2.25 7.35
CA LEU A 273 5.73 -2.21 8.37
C LEU A 273 6.56 -0.94 8.28
N VAL A 274 7.23 -0.58 9.36
CA VAL A 274 8.27 0.46 9.36
C VAL A 274 9.64 -0.19 9.45
N VAL A 275 10.55 0.17 8.55
CA VAL A 275 11.95 -0.26 8.59
C VAL A 275 12.62 0.30 9.84
N ARG A 276 13.13 -0.61 10.69
CA ARG A 276 13.87 -0.28 11.92
C ARG A 276 15.20 -1.03 11.96
N PRO A 277 16.21 -0.50 12.65
CA PRO A 277 17.46 -1.22 12.90
C PRO A 277 17.22 -2.55 13.62
N PRO A 278 17.98 -3.62 13.32
CA PRO A 278 17.90 -4.90 14.03
C PRO A 278 18.11 -4.78 15.56
N GLU A 279 18.96 -3.85 15.99
CA GLU A 279 19.22 -3.54 17.40
C GLU A 279 18.00 -2.97 18.15
N ASP A 280 17.04 -2.38 17.43
CA ASP A 280 15.79 -1.86 17.97
C ASP A 280 14.66 -2.93 17.98
N GLY A 281 15.00 -4.18 17.66
CA GLY A 281 14.04 -5.29 17.53
C GLY A 281 13.65 -5.63 16.09
N GLY A 282 14.23 -4.93 15.10
CA GLY A 282 13.94 -5.14 13.68
C GLY A 282 12.62 -4.51 13.23
N PRO A 283 12.16 -4.82 12.01
CA PRO A 283 11.01 -4.19 11.37
C PRO A 283 9.78 -4.14 12.27
N GLU A 284 9.23 -2.94 12.41
CA GLU A 284 8.06 -2.68 13.24
C GLU A 284 6.79 -2.97 12.44
N LEU A 285 6.02 -3.96 12.86
CA LEU A 285 4.76 -4.33 12.23
C LEU A 285 3.65 -3.35 12.64
N LEU A 286 2.92 -2.78 11.67
CA LEU A 286 1.76 -1.92 11.93
C LEU A 286 0.43 -2.65 11.78
N THR A 287 0.36 -3.64 10.89
CA THR A 287 -0.82 -4.49 10.67
C THR A 287 -0.76 -5.75 11.54
N ILE A 288 -1.68 -5.91 12.48
CA ILE A 288 -1.59 -6.96 13.51
C ILE A 288 -2.56 -8.14 13.31
N THR A 289 -3.46 -8.06 12.33
CA THR A 289 -4.33 -9.20 11.98
C THR A 289 -3.50 -10.45 11.72
N THR A 290 -3.94 -11.59 12.26
CA THR A 290 -3.21 -12.86 12.13
C THR A 290 -2.93 -13.20 10.66
N LYS A 291 -1.77 -13.81 10.44
CA LYS A 291 -1.36 -14.36 9.15
C LYS A 291 -1.51 -15.87 9.09
N GLU A 292 -2.03 -16.49 10.15
CA GLU A 292 -2.32 -17.92 10.13
C GLU A 292 -3.49 -18.19 9.17
N LEU A 293 -3.46 -19.35 8.52
CA LEU A 293 -4.55 -19.77 7.65
C LEU A 293 -5.81 -20.00 8.49
N LEU A 294 -6.78 -19.08 8.36
CA LEU A 294 -8.09 -19.25 8.97
C LEU A 294 -9.07 -19.92 8.02
N VAL A 295 -9.91 -20.76 8.61
CA VAL A 295 -11.07 -21.36 7.97
C VAL A 295 -12.31 -20.67 8.56
N LEU A 296 -13.13 -20.06 7.70
CA LEU A 296 -14.30 -19.24 8.08
C LEU A 296 -15.63 -19.85 7.62
#